data_AF-A0A8T6LG09-F1
#
_entry.id   AF-A0A8T6LG09-F1
#
_cell.length_a   1.000
_cell.length_b   1.000
_cell.length_c   1.000
_cell.angle_alpha   90.00
_cell.angle_beta   90.00
_cell.angle_gamma   90.00
#
_symmetry.space_group_name_H-M   'P 1'
#
loop_
_entity.id
_entity.type
_entity.pdbx_description
1 polymer ?
#
loop_
_entity_poly.entity_id
_entity_poly.type
_entity_poly.pdbx_seq_one_letter_code
_entity_poly.pdbx_strand_id
1 'polypeptide(L)'
;MYLDLSGSTKIKSNEIYKRFKYRCFKWKKDLRKTDAKERPLDHTLPAVFLWPLTTENATLLCREHNSEKSGKWPSEYYSNDELRALAVLTGIPYDTLAGQPHYNPEAIEHLKIPERVDQLLTKYAAYRQEIIKLRNRILEYENLDFFEHSTIISPAWVRQANQEYQRVIHQESDANTAQDTDET
;
A
#
# COMPACT_ATOMS: atom_id res chain seq x y z
N MET A 1 -1.86 3.35 -10.56
CA MET A 1 -1.49 1.93 -10.53
C MET A 1 -2.00 1.25 -9.28
N TYR A 2 -1.46 1.57 -8.10
CA TYR A 2 -1.86 0.94 -6.83
C TYR A 2 -3.37 0.95 -6.55
N LEU A 3 -4.05 2.07 -6.82
CA LEU A 3 -5.51 2.20 -6.65
C LEU A 3 -6.36 1.29 -7.55
N ASP A 4 -5.84 0.88 -8.72
CA ASP A 4 -6.56 -0.03 -9.61
C ASP A 4 -6.29 -1.49 -9.27
N LEU A 5 -5.08 -1.79 -8.79
CA LEU A 5 -4.70 -3.11 -8.32
C LEU A 5 -5.43 -3.50 -7.04
N SER A 6 -5.72 -2.50 -6.21
CA SER A 6 -6.41 -2.68 -4.95
C SER A 6 -7.93 -2.69 -5.09
N GLY A 7 -8.47 -2.25 -6.23
CA GLY A 7 -9.90 -2.06 -6.48
C GLY A 7 -10.34 -0.64 -6.13
N SER A 8 -10.88 0.10 -7.11
CA SER A 8 -11.39 1.45 -6.88
C SER A 8 -12.91 1.49 -6.91
N THR A 9 -13.52 1.86 -5.79
CA THR A 9 -14.93 2.24 -5.71
C THR A 9 -15.04 3.75 -5.57
N LYS A 10 -16.16 4.33 -6.02
CA LYS A 10 -16.40 5.76 -5.85
C LYS A 10 -16.51 6.07 -4.34
N ILE A 11 -15.49 6.75 -3.81
CA ILE A 11 -15.44 7.15 -2.41
C ILE A 11 -16.56 8.13 -2.09
N LYS A 12 -17.35 7.81 -1.05
CA LYS A 12 -18.38 8.70 -0.52
C LYS A 12 -17.83 9.44 0.69
N SER A 13 -17.03 10.47 0.45
CA SER A 13 -16.31 11.22 1.50
C SER A 13 -17.21 11.72 2.64
N ASN A 14 -18.45 12.10 2.35
CA ASN A 14 -19.41 12.53 3.38
C ASN A 14 -19.80 11.42 4.37
N GLU A 15 -19.87 10.16 3.94
CA GLU A 15 -20.13 9.04 4.85
C GLU A 15 -18.95 8.83 5.80
N ILE A 16 -17.73 8.91 5.27
CA ILE A 16 -16.49 8.85 6.08
C ILE A 16 -16.43 10.01 7.08
N TYR A 17 -16.70 11.24 6.63
CA TYR A 17 -16.70 12.40 7.52
C TYR A 17 -17.71 12.25 8.66
N LYS A 18 -18.92 11.77 8.38
CA LYS A 18 -19.94 11.50 9.41
C LYS A 18 -19.49 10.42 10.38
N ARG A 19 -18.92 9.32 9.89
CA ARG A 19 -18.37 8.24 10.74
C ARG A 19 -17.37 8.75 11.76
N PHE A 20 -16.44 9.60 11.33
CA PHE A 20 -15.42 10.21 12.20
C PHE A 20 -15.91 11.48 12.91
N LYS A 21 -17.21 11.81 12.83
CA LYS A 21 -17.81 13.02 13.41
C LYS A 21 -17.06 14.29 13.01
N TYR A 22 -16.55 14.33 11.77
CA TYR A 22 -15.73 15.39 11.20
C TYR A 22 -14.49 15.72 12.04
N ARG A 23 -13.90 14.74 12.73
CA ARG A 23 -12.70 14.92 13.54
C ARG A 23 -11.56 14.08 13.02
N CYS A 24 -10.33 14.60 13.14
CA CYS A 24 -9.13 13.81 12.92
C CYS A 24 -9.16 12.59 13.83
N PHE A 25 -8.92 11.40 13.30
CA PHE A 25 -8.95 10.19 14.10
C PHE A 25 -7.87 10.19 15.20
N LYS A 26 -6.65 10.64 14.90
CA LYS A 26 -5.55 10.65 15.88
C LYS A 26 -5.79 11.69 16.98
N TRP A 27 -5.75 12.97 16.63
CA TRP A 27 -5.79 14.07 17.60
C TRP A 27 -7.19 14.59 17.96
N LYS A 28 -8.26 14.05 17.35
CA LYS A 28 -9.67 14.42 17.63
C LYS A 28 -10.05 15.88 17.35
N LYS A 29 -9.17 16.67 16.73
CA LYS A 29 -9.42 18.03 16.25
C LYS A 29 -10.59 18.06 15.26
N ASP A 30 -11.45 19.06 15.39
CA ASP A 30 -12.60 19.31 14.48
C ASP A 30 -12.13 19.85 13.12
N LEU A 31 -12.61 19.23 12.04
CA LEU A 31 -12.27 19.49 10.64
C LEU A 31 -13.48 19.97 9.82
N ARG A 32 -14.59 20.38 10.47
CA ARG A 32 -15.78 20.88 9.75
C ARG A 32 -15.51 22.17 8.99
N LYS A 33 -14.69 23.05 9.56
CA LYS A 33 -14.37 24.38 9.02
C LYS A 33 -13.06 24.42 8.23
N THR A 34 -12.50 23.26 7.88
CA THR A 34 -11.29 23.17 7.07
C THR A 34 -11.64 22.83 5.62
N ASP A 35 -10.75 23.20 4.70
CA ASP A 35 -10.87 22.75 3.32
C ASP A 35 -10.57 21.25 3.19
N ALA A 36 -10.75 20.71 1.98
CA ALA A 36 -10.51 19.29 1.70
C ALA A 36 -9.04 18.87 1.82
N LYS A 37 -8.08 19.77 1.57
CA LYS A 37 -6.64 19.48 1.62
C LYS A 37 -6.18 19.28 3.06
N GLU A 38 -6.83 19.97 4.00
CA GLU A 38 -6.54 19.89 5.43
C GLU A 38 -7.23 18.71 6.14
N ARG A 39 -8.09 17.95 5.44
CA ARG A 39 -8.77 16.75 5.95
C ARG A 39 -8.68 15.53 5.00
N PRO A 40 -7.47 15.09 4.63
CA PRO A 40 -7.30 13.97 3.70
C PRO A 40 -7.98 12.69 4.21
N LEU A 41 -8.39 11.87 3.24
CA LEU A 41 -8.85 10.50 3.49
C LEU A 41 -7.66 9.56 3.34
N ASP A 42 -7.31 8.90 4.44
CA ASP A 42 -6.16 8.02 4.53
C ASP A 42 -6.51 6.57 4.21
N HIS A 43 -5.56 5.87 3.59
CA HIS A 43 -5.60 4.43 3.47
C HIS A 43 -5.20 3.82 4.81
N THR A 44 -6.19 3.35 5.57
CA THR A 44 -5.94 2.73 6.89
C THR A 44 -4.88 1.63 6.75
N LEU A 45 -5.10 0.69 5.84
CA LEU A 45 -4.08 -0.23 5.37
C LEU A 45 -3.38 0.35 4.13
N PRO A 46 -2.04 0.38 4.06
CA PRO A 46 -1.33 1.15 3.03
C PRO A 46 -1.51 0.64 1.59
N ALA A 47 -1.62 1.57 0.64
CA ALA A 47 -1.70 1.26 -0.80
C ALA A 47 -0.45 0.59 -1.37
N VAL A 48 0.71 0.77 -0.74
CA VAL A 48 1.97 0.10 -1.12
C VAL A 48 1.86 -1.43 -0.99
N PHE A 49 1.01 -1.90 -0.08
CA PHE A 49 0.64 -3.31 0.12
C PHE A 49 -0.66 -3.69 -0.62
N LEU A 50 -1.06 -2.91 -1.64
CA LEU A 50 -2.24 -3.17 -2.49
C LEU A 50 -3.59 -3.19 -1.75
N TRP A 51 -3.68 -2.57 -0.57
CA TRP A 51 -4.95 -2.37 0.11
C TRP A 51 -5.69 -1.16 -0.47
N PRO A 52 -6.99 -1.28 -0.81
CA PRO A 52 -7.72 -0.19 -1.44
C PRO A 52 -8.12 0.87 -0.45
N LEU A 53 -8.33 2.08 -0.96
CA LEU A 53 -9.18 3.04 -0.27
C LEU A 53 -10.62 2.76 -0.66
N THR A 54 -11.47 2.52 0.33
CA THR A 54 -12.91 2.36 0.17
C THR A 54 -13.65 3.30 1.12
N THR A 55 -14.96 3.48 0.90
CA THR A 55 -15.77 4.28 1.84
C THR A 55 -15.75 3.64 3.23
N GLU A 56 -15.72 2.33 3.27
CA GLU A 56 -15.77 1.48 4.45
C GLU A 56 -14.45 1.51 5.20
N ASN A 57 -13.30 1.49 4.53
CA ASN A 57 -12.02 1.33 5.23
C ASN A 57 -11.21 2.61 5.40
N ALA A 58 -11.58 3.72 4.76
CA ALA A 58 -10.82 4.97 4.83
C ALA A 58 -10.85 5.60 6.24
N THR A 59 -9.73 6.20 6.66
CA THR A 59 -9.63 6.96 7.91
C THR A 59 -9.60 8.47 7.65
N LEU A 60 -10.34 9.25 8.45
CA LEU A 60 -10.26 10.70 8.39
C LEU A 60 -9.11 11.21 9.26
N LEU A 61 -8.10 11.83 8.64
CA LEU A 61 -6.98 12.48 9.35
C LEU A 61 -6.92 13.96 9.00
N CYS A 62 -6.30 14.76 9.86
CA CYS A 62 -5.81 16.06 9.43
C CYS A 62 -4.50 15.87 8.65
N ARG A 63 -4.13 16.89 7.88
CA ARG A 63 -2.94 16.86 7.02
C ARG A 63 -1.66 16.42 7.73
N GLU A 64 -1.43 16.92 8.94
CA GLU A 64 -0.27 16.59 9.78
C GLU A 64 -0.17 15.08 10.07
N HIS A 65 -1.16 14.51 10.76
CA HIS A 65 -1.17 13.09 11.10
C HIS A 65 -1.24 12.16 9.88
N ASN A 66 -1.86 12.61 8.78
CA ASN A 66 -1.82 11.87 7.51
C ASN A 66 -0.38 11.80 6.97
N SER A 67 0.35 12.91 7.08
CA SER A 67 1.76 13.00 6.64
C SER A 67 2.68 12.22 7.56
N GLU A 68 2.41 12.18 8.87
CA GLU A 68 3.17 11.37 9.83
C GLU A 68 2.96 9.87 9.66
N LYS A 69 1.72 9.45 9.37
CA LYS A 69 1.41 8.04 9.08
C LYS A 69 2.12 7.61 7.80
N SER A 70 2.13 8.42 6.74
CA SER A 70 2.95 8.25 5.53
C SER A 70 3.01 6.82 4.95
N GLY A 71 1.89 6.09 4.94
CA GLY A 71 1.87 4.71 4.45
C GLY A 71 2.49 3.65 5.37
N LYS A 72 2.85 4.00 6.62
CA LYS A 72 3.12 3.04 7.69
C LYS A 72 1.91 2.14 7.93
N TRP A 73 2.19 0.91 8.32
CA TRP A 73 1.17 -0.02 8.79
C TRP A 73 0.54 0.52 10.09
N PRO A 74 -0.76 0.27 10.35
CA PRO A 74 -1.43 0.82 11.53
C PRO A 74 -0.71 0.56 12.86
N SER A 75 -0.16 -0.64 13.07
CA SER A 75 0.57 -1.02 14.30
C SER A 75 1.84 -0.20 14.55
N GLU A 76 2.40 0.42 13.50
CA GLU A 76 3.61 1.24 13.60
C GLU A 76 3.31 2.71 13.95
N TYR A 77 2.03 3.11 13.98
CA TYR A 77 1.63 4.52 14.15
C TYR A 77 0.54 4.74 15.21
N TYR A 78 -0.37 3.79 15.39
CA TYR A 78 -1.47 3.88 16.34
C TYR A 78 -1.20 3.08 17.60
N SER A 79 -1.70 3.57 18.74
CA SER A 79 -1.71 2.79 19.99
C SER A 79 -2.72 1.65 19.90
N ASN A 80 -2.63 0.66 20.81
CA ASN A 80 -3.57 -0.46 20.84
C ASN A 80 -5.04 0.00 20.93
N ASP A 81 -5.33 0.97 21.80
CA ASP A 81 -6.69 1.53 21.94
C ASP A 81 -7.18 2.19 20.64
N GLU A 82 -6.28 2.87 19.93
CA GLU A 82 -6.58 3.46 18.62
C GLU A 82 -6.82 2.37 17.56
N LEU A 83 -6.05 1.28 17.56
CA LEU A 83 -6.27 0.14 16.65
C LEU A 83 -7.63 -0.52 16.88
N ARG A 84 -8.03 -0.71 18.14
CA ARG A 84 -9.37 -1.24 18.48
C ARG A 84 -10.48 -0.31 18.02
N ALA A 85 -10.31 1.00 18.23
CA ALA A 85 -11.28 1.99 17.76
C ALA A 85 -11.35 2.04 16.22
N LEU A 86 -10.21 1.91 15.53
CA LEU A 86 -10.19 1.81 14.07
C LEU A 86 -10.92 0.57 13.58
N ALA A 87 -10.69 -0.60 14.19
CA ALA A 87 -11.35 -1.84 13.79
C ALA A 87 -12.88 -1.69 13.80
N VAL A 88 -13.43 -1.07 14.85
CA VAL A 88 -14.87 -0.79 14.96
C VAL A 88 -15.36 0.17 13.87
N LEU A 89 -14.58 1.21 13.55
CA LEU A 89 -14.98 2.24 12.59
C LEU A 89 -14.85 1.78 11.14
N THR A 90 -13.80 1.03 10.82
CA THR A 90 -13.44 0.65 9.44
C THR A 90 -13.92 -0.74 9.05
N GLY A 91 -14.26 -1.59 10.03
CA GLY A 91 -14.58 -3.00 9.81
C GLY A 91 -13.34 -3.86 9.53
N ILE A 92 -12.13 -3.29 9.55
CA ILE A 92 -10.89 -4.08 9.42
C ILE A 92 -10.67 -4.84 10.74
N PRO A 93 -10.37 -6.15 10.71
CA PRO A 93 -10.08 -6.91 11.93
C PRO A 93 -8.93 -6.29 12.73
N TYR A 94 -9.07 -6.26 14.06
CA TYR A 94 -8.03 -5.75 14.94
C TYR A 94 -6.69 -6.48 14.72
N ASP A 95 -6.72 -7.81 14.56
CA ASP A 95 -5.51 -8.61 14.36
C ASP A 95 -4.78 -8.25 13.05
N THR A 96 -5.51 -7.85 12.01
CA THR A 96 -4.92 -7.32 10.77
C THR A 96 -4.23 -5.98 11.02
N LEU A 97 -4.88 -5.06 11.75
CA LEU A 97 -4.32 -3.73 12.05
C LEU A 97 -3.09 -3.82 12.97
N ALA A 98 -3.15 -4.70 13.97
CA ALA A 98 -2.10 -4.90 14.97
C ALA A 98 -0.96 -5.81 14.49
N GLY A 99 -1.20 -6.61 13.45
CA GLY A 99 -0.25 -7.56 12.90
C GLY A 99 0.87 -6.91 12.09
N GLN A 100 1.65 -7.77 11.43
CA GLN A 100 2.72 -7.37 10.53
C GLN A 100 2.17 -6.90 9.18
N PRO A 101 2.89 -6.01 8.48
CA PRO A 101 2.53 -5.62 7.12
C PRO A 101 2.47 -6.81 6.19
N HIS A 102 1.41 -6.88 5.37
CA HIS A 102 1.23 -7.92 4.36
C HIS A 102 0.41 -7.38 3.20
N TYR A 103 0.60 -7.97 2.02
CA TYR A 103 -0.17 -7.59 0.85
C TYR A 103 -1.64 -7.99 0.99
N ASN A 104 -2.51 -7.23 0.33
CA ASN A 104 -3.91 -7.59 0.18
C ASN A 104 -4.02 -8.96 -0.51
N PRO A 105 -4.53 -10.01 0.17
CA PRO A 105 -4.60 -11.35 -0.40
C PRO A 105 -5.39 -11.41 -1.72
N GLU A 106 -6.47 -10.65 -1.83
CA GLU A 106 -7.28 -10.60 -3.05
C GLU A 106 -6.49 -10.01 -4.22
N ALA A 107 -5.68 -8.98 -3.97
CA ALA A 107 -4.83 -8.39 -5.01
C ALA A 107 -3.74 -9.37 -5.47
N ILE A 108 -3.18 -10.16 -4.56
CA ILE A 108 -2.21 -11.21 -4.89
C ILE A 108 -2.85 -12.29 -5.76
N GLU A 109 -4.07 -12.72 -5.45
CA GLU A 109 -4.80 -13.69 -6.30
C GLU A 109 -5.09 -13.11 -7.69
N HIS A 110 -5.45 -11.83 -7.80
CA HIS A 110 -5.64 -11.19 -9.11
C HIS A 110 -4.36 -11.13 -9.94
N LEU A 111 -3.19 -11.03 -9.32
CA LEU A 111 -1.89 -11.03 -10.01
C LEU A 111 -1.48 -12.41 -10.55
N LYS A 112 -2.22 -13.48 -10.21
CA LYS A 112 -2.03 -14.81 -10.80
C LYS A 112 -2.85 -15.03 -12.07
N ILE A 113 -3.77 -14.11 -12.39
CA ILE A 113 -4.69 -14.23 -13.51
C ILE A 113 -4.10 -13.54 -14.76
N PRO A 114 -3.83 -14.27 -15.85
CA PRO A 114 -3.18 -13.70 -17.05
C PRO A 114 -3.87 -12.46 -17.60
N GLU A 115 -5.20 -12.49 -17.74
CA GLU A 115 -5.96 -11.37 -18.29
C GLU A 115 -5.85 -10.11 -17.42
N ARG A 116 -5.77 -10.28 -16.10
CA ARG A 116 -5.61 -9.16 -15.15
C ARG A 116 -4.22 -8.57 -15.24
N VAL A 117 -3.20 -9.42 -15.33
CA VAL A 117 -1.80 -8.99 -15.51
C VAL A 117 -1.64 -8.25 -16.83
N ASP A 118 -2.16 -8.79 -17.93
CA ASP A 118 -2.06 -8.16 -19.25
C ASP A 118 -2.80 -6.82 -19.33
N GLN A 119 -3.96 -6.73 -18.67
CA GLN A 119 -4.67 -5.46 -18.49
C GLN A 119 -3.85 -4.44 -17.70
N LEU A 120 -3.21 -4.86 -16.60
CA LEU A 120 -2.33 -4.01 -15.80
C LEU A 120 -1.18 -3.47 -16.65
N LEU A 121 -0.45 -4.36 -17.33
CA LEU A 121 0.70 -4.02 -18.17
C LEU A 121 0.31 -3.07 -19.30
N THR A 122 -0.82 -3.33 -19.96
CA THR A 122 -1.33 -2.48 -21.03
C THR A 122 -1.71 -1.09 -20.50
N LYS A 123 -2.51 -1.05 -19.43
CA LYS A 123 -3.01 0.22 -18.86
C LYS A 123 -1.88 1.10 -18.35
N TYR A 124 -0.82 0.51 -17.82
CA TYR A 124 0.29 1.21 -17.19
C TYR A 124 1.59 1.14 -17.98
N ALA A 125 1.54 0.85 -19.28
CA ALA A 125 2.73 0.67 -20.11
C ALA A 125 3.72 1.86 -20.05
N ALA A 126 3.20 3.09 -19.96
CA ALA A 126 3.99 4.32 -19.81
C ALA A 126 4.74 4.42 -18.47
N TYR A 127 4.31 3.66 -17.46
CA TYR A 127 4.88 3.62 -16.11
C TYR A 127 5.69 2.34 -15.87
N ARG A 128 6.33 1.81 -16.93
CA ARG A 128 7.13 0.58 -16.90
C ARG A 128 8.01 0.43 -15.67
N GLN A 129 8.73 1.49 -15.30
CA GLN A 129 9.67 1.44 -14.17
C GLN A 129 8.95 1.17 -12.84
N GLU A 130 7.75 1.74 -12.64
CA GLU A 130 6.96 1.51 -11.44
C GLU A 130 6.36 0.10 -11.42
N ILE A 131 6.00 -0.46 -12.58
CA ILE A 131 5.59 -1.87 -12.69
C ILE A 131 6.75 -2.80 -12.32
N ILE A 132 7.97 -2.52 -12.78
CA ILE A 132 9.15 -3.33 -12.45
C ILE A 132 9.42 -3.28 -10.94
N LYS A 133 9.41 -2.10 -10.33
CA LYS A 133 9.56 -1.95 -8.87
C LYS A 133 8.48 -2.73 -8.11
N LEU A 134 7.24 -2.65 -8.58
CA LEU A 134 6.13 -3.41 -7.99
C LEU A 134 6.37 -4.92 -8.09
N ARG A 135 6.72 -5.43 -9.28
CA ARG A 135 7.06 -6.84 -9.50
C ARG A 135 8.16 -7.29 -8.56
N ASN A 136 9.24 -6.52 -8.45
CA ASN A 136 10.37 -6.89 -7.61
C ASN A 136 9.99 -6.94 -6.12
N ARG A 137 9.19 -5.96 -5.64
CA ARG A 137 8.72 -5.95 -4.26
C ARG A 137 7.74 -7.09 -3.96
N ILE A 138 6.91 -7.49 -4.92
CA ILE A 138 6.01 -8.64 -4.73
C ILE A 138 6.79 -9.95 -4.77
N LEU A 139 7.75 -10.09 -5.69
CA LEU A 139 8.62 -11.26 -5.75
C LEU A 139 9.39 -11.45 -4.45
N GLU A 140 9.93 -10.39 -3.88
CA GLU A 140 10.70 -10.45 -2.64
C GLU A 140 9.85 -10.87 -1.43
N TYR A 141 8.66 -10.27 -1.25
CA TYR A 141 7.84 -10.46 -0.05
C TYR A 141 6.87 -11.64 -0.14
N GLU A 142 6.33 -11.91 -1.33
CA GLU A 142 5.30 -12.92 -1.56
C GLU A 142 5.81 -14.12 -2.38
N ASN A 143 7.09 -14.08 -2.81
CA ASN A 143 7.69 -15.09 -3.69
C ASN A 143 6.86 -15.33 -4.96
N LEU A 144 6.29 -14.26 -5.51
CA LEU A 144 5.42 -14.27 -6.69
C LEU A 144 5.99 -13.37 -7.79
N ASP A 145 6.38 -13.96 -8.92
CA ASP A 145 6.66 -13.19 -10.14
C ASP A 145 5.43 -13.11 -11.02
N PHE A 146 4.63 -12.06 -10.85
CA PHE A 146 3.40 -11.92 -11.65
C PHE A 146 3.66 -11.69 -13.15
N PHE A 147 4.90 -11.42 -13.57
CA PHE A 147 5.22 -11.37 -15.01
C PHE A 147 5.12 -12.73 -15.68
N GLU A 148 5.32 -13.83 -14.94
CA GLU A 148 5.22 -15.20 -15.47
C GLU A 148 3.80 -15.55 -15.94
N HIS A 149 2.79 -14.84 -15.41
CA HIS A 149 1.40 -15.03 -15.79
C HIS A 149 0.99 -14.18 -17.00
N SER A 150 1.82 -13.23 -17.45
CA SER A 150 1.48 -12.39 -18.61
C SER A 150 1.59 -13.16 -19.93
N THR A 151 0.67 -12.91 -20.86
CA THR A 151 0.75 -13.44 -22.22
C THR A 151 1.35 -12.45 -23.21
N ILE A 152 1.46 -11.17 -22.84
CA ILE A 152 1.89 -10.07 -23.74
C ILE A 152 3.22 -9.44 -23.36
N ILE A 153 3.77 -9.75 -22.17
CA ILE A 153 4.98 -9.08 -21.71
C ILE A 153 6.19 -9.42 -22.60
N SER A 154 6.92 -8.39 -23.01
CA SER A 154 8.10 -8.61 -23.84
C SER A 154 9.26 -9.21 -23.04
N PRO A 155 10.08 -10.11 -23.63
CA PRO A 155 11.28 -10.64 -22.97
C PRO A 155 12.27 -9.55 -22.54
N ALA A 156 12.28 -8.40 -23.22
CA ALA A 156 13.12 -7.27 -22.86
C ALA A 156 12.69 -6.62 -21.52
N TRP A 157 11.38 -6.61 -21.21
CA TRP A 157 10.86 -6.14 -19.92
C TRP A 157 11.29 -7.06 -18.79
N VAL A 158 11.13 -8.37 -18.98
CA VAL A 158 11.53 -9.39 -18.00
C VAL A 158 13.03 -9.30 -17.72
N ARG A 159 13.87 -9.21 -18.76
CA ARG A 159 15.32 -9.04 -18.59
C ARG A 159 15.70 -7.79 -17.78
N GLN A 160 15.07 -6.65 -18.08
CA GLN A 160 15.33 -5.42 -17.33
C GLN A 160 14.93 -5.58 -15.87
N ALA A 161 13.75 -6.13 -15.59
CA ALA A 161 13.25 -6.32 -14.23
C ALA A 161 14.19 -7.21 -13.41
N ASN A 162 14.63 -8.33 -14.00
CA ASN A 162 15.57 -9.24 -13.38
C ASN A 162 16.93 -8.56 -13.11
N GLN A 163 17.46 -7.79 -14.05
CA GLN A 163 18.70 -7.04 -13.84
C GLN A 163 18.59 -6.04 -12.69
N GLU A 164 17.46 -5.34 -12.59
CA GLU A 164 17.21 -4.39 -11.50
C GLU A 164 17.09 -5.10 -10.15
N TYR A 165 16.34 -6.21 -10.09
CA TYR A 165 16.19 -7.01 -8.89
C TYR A 165 17.55 -7.50 -8.37
N GLN A 166 18.39 -8.02 -9.26
CA GLN A 166 19.73 -8.48 -8.89
C GLN A 166 20.61 -7.34 -8.38
N ARG A 167 20.57 -6.14 -8.99
CA ARG A 167 21.34 -4.99 -8.49
C ARG A 167 20.97 -4.59 -7.07
N VAL A 168 19.67 -4.58 -6.74
CA VAL A 168 19.20 -4.23 -5.39
C VAL A 168 19.70 -5.25 -4.37
N ILE A 169 19.55 -6.55 -4.66
CA ILE A 169 20.04 -7.61 -3.77
C ILE A 169 21.55 -7.49 -3.53
N HIS A 170 22.35 -7.25 -4.58
CA HIS A 170 23.81 -7.13 -4.43
C HIS A 170 24.20 -5.87 -3.62
N GLN A 171 23.48 -4.76 -3.78
CA GLN A 171 23.72 -3.55 -2.99
C GLN A 171 23.42 -3.75 -1.50
N GLU A 172 22.37 -4.51 -1.17
CA GLU A 172 22.02 -4.84 0.22
C GLU A 172 23.02 -5.81 0.85
N SER A 173 23.53 -6.80 0.09
CA SER A 173 24.59 -7.69 0.58
C SER A 173 25.90 -6.95 0.84
N ASP A 174 26.27 -6.02 -0.03
CA ASP A 174 27.50 -5.22 0.12
C ASP A 174 27.38 -4.24 1.30
N ALA A 175 26.19 -3.65 1.53
CA ALA A 175 25.93 -2.77 2.66
C ALA A 175 25.97 -3.50 4.01
N ASN A 176 25.39 -4.70 4.09
CA ASN A 176 25.42 -5.52 5.31
C ASN A 176 26.85 -6.01 5.63
N THR A 177 27.63 -6.38 4.61
CA THR A 177 29.03 -6.78 4.79
C THR A 177 29.90 -5.63 5.30
N ALA A 178 29.63 -4.39 4.89
CA ALA A 178 30.36 -3.22 5.35
C ALA A 178 30.03 -2.82 6.80
N GLN A 179 28.79 -3.06 7.27
CA GLN A 179 28.39 -2.78 8.66
C GLN A 179 29.02 -3.77 9.66
N ASP A 180 29.18 -5.04 9.28
CA ASP A 180 29.81 -6.06 10.13
C ASP A 180 31.34 -5.84 10.30
N THR A 181 31.99 -5.09 9.42
CA THR A 181 33.43 -4.81 9.50
C THR A 181 33.81 -3.58 10.33
N ASP A 182 32.83 -2.79 10.78
CA ASP A 182 33.05 -1.55 11.56
C ASP A 182 32.75 -1.72 13.07
N GLU A 183 32.34 -2.94 13.50
CA GLU A 183 32.10 -3.31 14.90
C GLU A 183 33.19 -4.21 15.53
N THR A 184 34.35 -4.39 14.87
CA THR A 184 35.49 -5.18 15.41
C THR A 184 36.74 -4.38 15.69
#